data_AF-A0A821DQG9-F1
#
_entry.id   AF-A0A821DQG9-F1
#
_cell.length_a   1.000
_cell.length_b   1.000
_cell.length_c   1.000
_cell.angle_alpha   90.00
_cell.angle_beta   90.00
_cell.angle_gamma   90.00
#
_symmetry.space_group_name_H-M   'P 1'
#
loop_
_entity.id
_entity.type
_entity.pdbx_description
1 polymer ?
#
loop_
_entity_poly.entity_id
_entity_poly.type
_entity_poly.pdbx_seq_one_letter_code
_entity_poly.pdbx_strand_id
1 'polypeptide(L)'
;KTSNGTNEHAEQQDWINRHDLIDSNQQKLEQKIQTRLKSQPIFKALALHSFYAQTSRELSFKKGDILLVLRRINDDWLEGEYQDSIGIFPLNHVELFPIEINKQDDYLYEYENDYDIEGEAIVKHDFIPQQTFELQLRKGDKVILLRKIDNYWYEGRANHIEGIFPAAYVETLKEPAGKKKEIFIFDNDE
;
A
#
# COMPACT_ATOMS: atom_id res chain seq x y z
N LYS A 1 30.65 28.33 55.85
CA LYS A 1 30.00 28.88 54.65
C LYS A 1 29.81 27.72 53.69
N THR A 2 28.68 27.03 53.77
CA THR A 2 28.38 25.82 53.00
C THR A 2 27.62 26.20 51.74
N SER A 3 28.07 25.59 50.65
CA SER A 3 27.72 25.80 49.25
C SER A 3 26.39 25.10 48.90
N ASN A 4 25.35 25.89 48.57
CA ASN A 4 24.09 25.43 47.98
C ASN A 4 24.04 25.88 46.50
N GLY A 5 24.90 25.33 45.64
CA GLY A 5 25.01 25.80 44.24
C GLY A 5 24.92 24.71 43.17
N THR A 6 24.79 23.44 43.55
CA THR A 6 24.95 22.32 42.60
C THR A 6 23.66 21.61 42.22
N ASN A 7 22.52 21.90 42.88
CA ASN A 7 21.26 21.18 42.62
C ASN A 7 20.34 21.90 41.63
N GLU A 8 20.32 23.24 41.62
CA GLU A 8 19.41 24.04 40.79
C GLU A 8 19.72 23.91 39.28
N HIS A 9 21.00 23.84 38.92
CA HIS A 9 21.43 23.71 37.52
C HIS A 9 21.11 22.32 36.93
N ALA A 10 21.08 21.27 37.76
CA ALA A 10 20.71 19.92 37.33
C ALA A 10 19.20 19.79 37.15
N GLU A 11 18.40 20.36 38.05
CA GLU A 11 16.93 20.39 37.96
C GLU A 11 16.45 21.24 36.78
N GLN A 12 17.14 22.35 36.48
CA GLN A 12 16.83 23.18 35.33
C GLN A 12 17.13 22.47 34.01
N GLN A 13 18.24 21.73 33.92
CA GLN A 13 18.54 20.94 32.73
C GLN A 13 17.56 19.77 32.54
N ASP A 14 17.13 19.12 33.64
CA ASP A 14 16.11 18.07 33.60
C ASP A 14 14.72 18.61 33.18
N TRP A 15 14.36 19.82 33.61
CA TRP A 15 13.13 20.49 33.18
C TRP A 15 13.15 20.84 31.68
N ILE A 16 14.28 21.36 31.17
CA ILE A 16 14.50 21.65 29.75
C ILE A 16 14.38 20.36 28.93
N ASN A 17 15.11 19.30 29.32
CA ASN A 17 15.11 18.03 28.61
C ASN A 17 13.71 17.38 28.59
N ARG A 18 12.92 17.51 29.67
CA ARG A 18 11.54 17.01 29.73
C ARG A 18 10.59 17.82 28.84
N HIS A 19 10.73 19.15 28.80
CA HIS A 19 9.93 19.99 27.91
C HIS A 19 10.26 19.73 26.44
N ASP A 20 11.54 19.69 26.09
CA ASP A 20 11.99 19.39 24.72
C ASP A 20 11.49 18.02 24.24
N LEU A 21 11.44 17.02 25.15
CA LEU A 21 10.89 15.69 24.85
C LEU A 21 9.37 15.72 24.65
N ILE A 22 8.63 16.48 25.45
CA ILE A 22 7.18 16.65 25.31
C ILE A 22 6.86 17.37 24.00
N ASP A 23 7.55 18.47 23.70
CA ASP A 23 7.37 19.25 22.48
C ASP A 23 7.72 18.42 21.24
N SER A 24 8.78 17.60 21.31
CA SER A 24 9.15 16.67 20.23
C SER A 24 8.11 15.58 20.00
N ASN A 25 7.53 15.02 21.06
CA ASN A 25 6.48 14.01 20.95
C ASN A 25 5.17 14.62 20.43
N GLN A 26 4.85 15.84 20.84
CA GLN A 26 3.69 16.58 20.37
C GLN A 26 3.83 16.94 18.88
N GLN A 27 4.98 17.47 18.45
CA GLN A 27 5.26 17.73 17.03
C GLN A 27 5.19 16.47 16.17
N LYS A 28 5.72 15.34 16.66
CA LYS A 28 5.61 14.05 15.96
C LYS A 28 4.16 13.57 15.83
N LEU A 29 3.36 13.74 16.87
CA LEU A 29 1.94 13.39 16.85
C LEU A 29 1.16 14.30 15.88
N GLU A 30 1.40 15.61 15.92
CA GLU A 30 0.81 16.59 15.01
C GLU A 30 1.19 16.32 13.55
N GLN A 31 2.45 16.01 13.27
CA GLN A 31 2.89 15.61 11.93
C GLN A 31 2.22 14.31 11.47
N LYS A 32 2.05 13.34 12.36
CA LYS A 32 1.37 12.07 12.05
C LYS A 32 -0.13 12.28 11.79
N ILE A 33 -0.78 13.16 12.55
CA ILE A 33 -2.18 13.56 12.34
C ILE A 33 -2.30 14.32 11.02
N GLN A 34 -1.42 15.28 10.75
CA GLN A 34 -1.43 16.06 9.51
C GLN A 34 -1.18 15.18 8.28
N THR A 35 -0.29 14.20 8.38
CA THR A 35 -0.01 13.23 7.31
C THR A 35 -1.22 12.33 7.07
N ARG A 36 -1.94 11.95 8.14
CA ARG A 36 -3.16 11.12 8.06
C ARG A 36 -4.38 11.88 7.55
N LEU A 37 -4.50 13.17 7.86
CA LEU A 37 -5.51 14.07 7.28
C LEU A 37 -5.21 14.40 5.81
N LYS A 38 -3.93 14.33 5.40
CA LYS A 38 -3.51 14.46 4.00
C LYS A 38 -3.59 13.16 3.21
N SER A 39 -3.58 11.99 3.87
CA SER A 39 -3.70 10.70 3.19
C SER A 39 -5.14 10.54 2.72
N GLN A 40 -5.34 10.74 1.43
CA GLN A 40 -6.64 10.58 0.81
C GLN A 40 -7.02 9.09 0.84
N PRO A 41 -8.29 8.75 1.09
CA PRO A 41 -8.75 7.39 1.02
C PRO A 41 -8.42 6.80 -0.36
N ILE A 42 -7.98 5.54 -0.37
CA ILE A 42 -7.52 4.85 -1.58
C ILE A 42 -8.63 3.92 -2.12
N PHE A 43 -9.47 3.41 -1.22
CA PHE A 43 -10.61 2.55 -1.55
C PHE A 43 -11.84 2.95 -0.74
N LYS A 44 -13.01 2.52 -1.23
CA LYS A 44 -14.19 2.34 -0.40
C LYS A 44 -14.31 0.86 -0.03
N ALA A 45 -14.92 0.60 1.11
CA ALA A 45 -15.17 -0.74 1.62
C ALA A 45 -16.67 -0.90 1.91
N LEU A 46 -17.32 -1.89 1.28
CA LEU A 46 -18.70 -2.26 1.56
C LEU A 46 -18.69 -3.30 2.67
N ALA A 47 -19.35 -3.00 3.79
CA ALA A 47 -19.49 -3.94 4.88
C ALA A 47 -20.37 -5.13 4.49
N LEU A 48 -19.78 -6.31 4.36
CA LEU A 48 -20.49 -7.57 4.12
C LEU A 48 -21.16 -8.09 5.41
N HIS A 49 -20.60 -7.71 6.56
CA HIS A 49 -21.03 -8.06 7.90
C HIS A 49 -20.98 -6.84 8.84
N SER A 50 -21.79 -6.85 9.89
CA SER A 50 -21.65 -5.87 10.97
C SER A 50 -20.44 -6.22 11.82
N PHE A 51 -19.71 -5.21 12.29
CA PHE A 51 -18.57 -5.35 13.18
C PHE A 51 -18.70 -4.37 14.35
N TYR A 52 -18.48 -4.88 15.56
CA TYR A 52 -18.57 -4.10 16.79
C TYR A 52 -17.17 -3.99 17.39
N ALA A 53 -16.67 -2.76 17.47
CA ALA A 53 -15.36 -2.47 18.01
C ALA A 53 -15.22 -2.99 19.44
N GLN A 54 -14.17 -3.75 19.69
CA GLN A 54 -13.81 -4.28 21.01
C GLN A 54 -12.81 -3.37 21.73
N THR A 55 -12.04 -2.59 20.95
CA THR A 55 -11.04 -1.66 21.47
C THR A 55 -11.26 -0.26 20.93
N SER A 56 -10.70 0.75 21.61
CA SER A 56 -10.77 2.15 21.17
C SER A 56 -10.02 2.45 19.85
N ARG A 57 -9.29 1.48 19.31
CA ARG A 57 -8.62 1.60 18.02
C ARG A 57 -9.48 1.11 16.86
N GLU A 58 -10.58 0.42 17.12
CA GLU A 58 -11.41 -0.25 16.11
C GLU A 58 -12.62 0.60 15.71
N LEU A 59 -13.07 0.44 14.46
CA LEU A 59 -14.31 1.05 13.96
C LEU A 59 -15.49 0.10 14.12
N SER A 60 -16.64 0.61 14.56
CA SER A 60 -17.91 -0.13 14.50
C SER A 60 -18.69 0.27 13.26
N PHE A 61 -19.27 -0.70 12.56
CA PHE A 61 -20.11 -0.49 11.38
C PHE A 61 -21.12 -1.62 11.22
N LYS A 62 -22.14 -1.40 10.40
CA LYS A 62 -23.19 -2.37 10.09
C LYS A 62 -23.01 -2.92 8.69
N LYS A 63 -23.53 -4.13 8.47
CA LYS A 63 -23.67 -4.69 7.11
C LYS A 63 -24.38 -3.69 6.19
N GLY A 64 -23.79 -3.44 5.02
CA GLY A 64 -24.27 -2.51 4.01
C GLY A 64 -23.64 -1.11 4.11
N ASP A 65 -22.92 -0.79 5.18
CA ASP A 65 -22.24 0.49 5.31
C ASP A 65 -21.07 0.61 4.34
N ILE A 66 -20.77 1.84 3.92
CA ILE A 66 -19.60 2.17 3.10
C ILE A 66 -18.59 2.91 3.97
N LEU A 67 -17.39 2.35 4.08
CA LEU A 67 -16.26 2.93 4.79
C LEU A 67 -15.22 3.44 3.80
N LEU A 68 -14.45 4.45 4.21
CA LEU A 68 -13.29 4.92 3.46
C LEU A 68 -12.05 4.19 3.96
N VAL A 69 -11.28 3.57 3.06
CA VAL A 69 -10.05 2.86 3.42
C VAL A 69 -8.86 3.78 3.22
N LEU A 70 -8.09 4.01 4.28
CA LEU A 70 -6.89 4.83 4.25
C LEU A 70 -5.66 3.98 3.93
N ARG A 71 -5.52 2.81 4.57
CA ARG A 71 -4.39 1.89 4.32
C ARG A 71 -4.66 0.49 4.86
N ARG A 72 -3.88 -0.48 4.37
CA ARG A 72 -3.76 -1.79 5.01
C ARG A 72 -2.75 -1.72 6.17
N ILE A 73 -3.10 -2.32 7.31
CA ILE A 73 -2.24 -2.38 8.49
C ILE A 73 -1.44 -3.68 8.52
N ASN A 74 -2.11 -4.80 8.21
CA ASN A 74 -1.52 -6.13 8.05
C ASN A 74 -2.49 -7.01 7.24
N ASP A 75 -2.31 -8.34 7.28
CA ASP A 75 -3.09 -9.25 6.46
C ASP A 75 -4.58 -9.30 6.83
N ASP A 76 -4.91 -9.07 8.10
CA ASP A 76 -6.28 -9.19 8.62
C ASP A 76 -6.97 -7.84 8.83
N TRP A 77 -6.22 -6.73 8.90
CA TRP A 77 -6.74 -5.43 9.34
C TRP A 77 -6.46 -4.31 8.35
N LEU A 78 -7.51 -3.54 8.09
CA LEU A 78 -7.49 -2.26 7.39
C LEU A 78 -7.58 -1.14 8.40
N GLU A 79 -7.07 0.03 8.05
CA GLU A 79 -7.37 1.30 8.70
C GLU A 79 -8.17 2.16 7.76
N GLY A 80 -9.24 2.74 8.27
CA GLY A 80 -10.11 3.59 7.48
C GLY A 80 -10.90 4.55 8.34
N GLU A 81 -11.77 5.30 7.68
CA GLU A 81 -12.62 6.33 8.25
C GLU A 81 -14.09 5.97 8.05
N TYR A 82 -14.87 6.15 9.11
CA TYR A 82 -16.31 5.97 9.11
C TYR A 82 -16.92 6.90 10.16
N GLN A 83 -17.90 7.73 9.76
CA GLN A 83 -18.61 8.67 10.64
C GLN A 83 -17.66 9.51 11.52
N ASP A 84 -16.73 10.22 10.87
CA ASP A 84 -15.72 11.09 11.50
C ASP A 84 -14.75 10.38 12.46
N SER A 85 -14.82 9.05 12.53
CA SER A 85 -13.94 8.23 13.34
C SER A 85 -12.94 7.52 12.45
N ILE A 86 -11.68 7.50 12.86
CA ILE A 86 -10.65 6.73 12.19
C ILE A 86 -10.21 5.58 13.09
N GLY A 87 -10.19 4.38 12.54
CA GLY A 87 -9.78 3.20 13.28
C GLY A 87 -9.56 2.01 12.36
N ILE A 88 -9.26 0.87 12.97
CA ILE A 88 -9.02 -0.38 12.27
C ILE A 88 -10.27 -1.24 12.19
N PHE A 89 -10.38 -2.04 11.13
CA PHE A 89 -11.44 -3.02 10.97
C PHE A 89 -10.96 -4.24 10.16
N PRO A 90 -11.61 -5.40 10.34
CA PRO A 90 -11.15 -6.63 9.72
C PRO A 90 -11.44 -6.68 8.22
N LEU A 91 -10.45 -7.09 7.43
CA LEU A 91 -10.51 -7.20 5.98
C LEU A 91 -11.62 -8.17 5.53
N ASN A 92 -11.80 -9.29 6.21
CA ASN A 92 -12.79 -10.30 5.85
C ASN A 92 -14.25 -9.89 6.13
N HIS A 93 -14.50 -8.73 6.74
CA HIS A 93 -15.85 -8.20 6.95
C HIS A 93 -16.30 -7.26 5.84
N VAL A 94 -15.44 -6.97 4.87
CA VAL A 94 -15.68 -5.95 3.83
C VAL A 94 -15.30 -6.43 2.43
N GLU A 95 -15.92 -5.82 1.43
CA GLU A 95 -15.51 -5.88 0.03
C GLU A 95 -14.91 -4.55 -0.39
N LEU A 96 -13.72 -4.56 -0.99
CA LEU A 96 -13.02 -3.34 -1.41
C LEU A 96 -13.36 -2.95 -2.84
N PHE A 97 -13.59 -1.67 -3.07
CA PHE A 97 -13.78 -1.11 -4.39
C PHE A 97 -13.05 0.23 -4.54
N PRO A 98 -12.49 0.52 -5.73
CA PRO A 98 -11.80 1.78 -5.97
C PRO A 98 -12.76 2.95 -5.79
N ILE A 99 -12.23 4.09 -5.33
CA ILE A 99 -13.02 5.32 -5.30
C ILE A 99 -13.15 5.81 -6.74
N GLU A 100 -14.38 5.80 -7.27
CA GLU A 100 -14.70 6.46 -8.52
C GLU A 100 -14.64 7.98 -8.31
N ILE A 101 -13.51 8.59 -8.68
CA ILE A 101 -13.36 10.05 -8.67
C ILE A 101 -13.90 10.56 -10.02
N ASN A 102 -15.00 11.31 -9.99
CA ASN A 102 -15.52 11.97 -11.18
C ASN A 102 -14.46 12.96 -11.70
N LYS A 103 -14.02 12.76 -12.94
CA LYS A 103 -12.87 13.41 -13.59
C LYS A 103 -13.00 14.93 -13.84
N GLN A 104 -13.90 15.64 -13.15
CA GLN A 104 -14.16 17.07 -13.38
C GLN A 104 -13.69 17.99 -12.26
N ASP A 105 -13.45 17.50 -11.03
CA ASP A 105 -13.19 18.39 -9.89
C ASP A 105 -11.79 18.31 -9.26
N ASP A 106 -10.84 17.53 -9.78
CA ASP A 106 -9.54 17.42 -9.08
C ASP A 106 -8.33 17.20 -10.01
N TYR A 107 -7.51 18.24 -10.13
CA TYR A 107 -6.29 18.32 -10.96
C TYR A 107 -5.02 17.89 -10.20
N LEU A 108 -5.11 17.01 -9.19
CA LEU A 108 -3.98 16.68 -8.31
C LEU A 108 -4.00 15.23 -7.76
N TYR A 109 -4.13 14.22 -8.63
CA TYR A 109 -3.76 12.83 -8.30
C TYR A 109 -2.98 12.17 -9.44
N GLU A 110 -1.75 12.63 -9.64
CA GLU A 110 -0.64 11.75 -10.04
C GLU A 110 -0.01 11.19 -8.75
N TYR A 111 -0.70 10.26 -8.09
CA TYR A 111 -0.06 9.35 -7.14
C TYR A 111 -0.28 7.94 -7.68
N GLU A 112 0.81 7.40 -8.19
CA GLU A 112 0.89 6.12 -8.86
C GLU A 112 0.43 5.00 -7.91
N ASN A 113 -0.45 4.13 -8.41
CA ASN A 113 -0.84 2.90 -7.75
C ASN A 113 0.36 1.94 -7.68
N ASP A 114 1.28 2.12 -6.74
CA ASP A 114 2.52 1.33 -6.57
C ASP A 114 2.27 -0.19 -6.34
N TYR A 115 1.02 -0.61 -6.28
CA TYR A 115 0.59 -2.00 -6.08
C TYR A 115 0.10 -2.72 -7.34
N ASP A 116 -0.12 -2.03 -8.47
CA ASP A 116 -0.54 -2.63 -9.76
C ASP A 116 0.06 -1.86 -10.96
N ILE A 117 1.27 -1.29 -10.80
CA ILE A 117 1.95 -0.64 -11.94
C ILE A 117 2.52 -1.73 -12.84
N GLU A 118 1.82 -1.99 -13.95
CA GLU A 118 2.39 -2.70 -15.07
C GLU A 118 3.58 -1.91 -15.64
N GLY A 119 4.67 -2.63 -15.86
CA GLY A 119 5.82 -2.14 -16.59
C GLY A 119 5.65 -2.31 -18.10
N GLU A 120 6.56 -1.74 -18.86
CA GLU A 120 6.58 -1.83 -20.32
C GLU A 120 7.99 -2.15 -20.79
N ALA A 121 8.11 -2.97 -21.81
CA ALA A 121 9.38 -3.25 -22.45
C ALA A 121 9.25 -3.46 -23.96
N ILE A 122 10.35 -3.23 -24.67
CA ILE A 122 10.50 -3.58 -26.09
C ILE A 122 11.37 -4.81 -26.22
N VAL A 123 10.93 -5.77 -27.03
CA VAL A 123 11.69 -7.01 -27.25
C VAL A 123 12.91 -6.73 -28.13
N LYS A 124 14.11 -7.05 -27.63
CA LYS A 124 15.39 -6.90 -28.35
C LYS A 124 15.73 -8.11 -29.22
N HIS A 125 15.26 -9.29 -28.81
CA HIS A 125 15.56 -10.58 -29.46
C HIS A 125 14.33 -11.47 -29.45
N ASP A 126 14.11 -12.22 -30.53
CA ASP A 126 13.09 -13.27 -30.57
C ASP A 126 13.37 -14.29 -29.46
N PHE A 127 12.31 -14.77 -28.81
CA PHE A 127 12.37 -15.82 -27.81
C PHE A 127 11.31 -16.86 -28.12
N ILE A 128 11.76 -18.09 -28.39
CA ILE A 128 10.87 -19.22 -28.68
C ILE A 128 10.75 -20.03 -27.37
N PRO A 129 9.54 -20.15 -26.80
CA PRO A 129 9.31 -20.91 -25.58
C PRO A 129 9.73 -22.37 -25.75
N GLN A 130 10.40 -22.91 -24.74
CA GLN A 130 10.66 -24.36 -24.62
C GLN A 130 9.73 -25.02 -23.61
N GLN A 131 9.13 -24.23 -22.71
CA GLN A 131 8.20 -24.68 -21.69
C GLN A 131 6.85 -23.97 -21.81
N THR A 132 5.79 -24.59 -21.32
CA THR A 132 4.41 -24.10 -21.47
C THR A 132 4.11 -22.82 -20.69
N PHE A 133 4.94 -22.47 -19.71
CA PHE A 133 4.81 -21.28 -18.88
C PHE A 133 5.68 -20.10 -19.37
N GLU A 134 6.42 -20.29 -20.45
CA GLU A 134 7.27 -19.26 -21.04
C GLU A 134 6.50 -18.49 -22.12
N LEU A 135 6.65 -17.17 -22.13
CA LEU A 135 5.99 -16.29 -23.10
C LEU A 135 6.83 -16.16 -24.37
N GLN A 136 6.24 -16.42 -25.53
CA GLN A 136 6.91 -16.16 -26.81
C GLN A 136 7.13 -14.65 -27.00
N LEU A 137 8.33 -14.26 -27.43
CA LEU A 137 8.65 -12.88 -27.77
C LEU A 137 9.08 -12.77 -29.24
N ARG A 138 8.71 -11.67 -29.89
CA ARG A 138 9.19 -11.29 -31.23
C ARG A 138 9.88 -9.94 -31.15
N LYS A 139 11.07 -9.85 -31.71
CA LYS A 139 11.91 -8.65 -31.72
C LYS A 139 11.14 -7.47 -32.31
N GLY A 140 11.19 -6.35 -31.59
CA GLY A 140 10.51 -5.11 -31.94
C GLY A 140 9.10 -4.98 -31.36
N ASP A 141 8.50 -6.07 -30.86
CA ASP A 141 7.18 -6.00 -30.24
C ASP A 141 7.26 -5.36 -28.85
N LYS A 142 6.15 -4.72 -28.47
CA LYS A 142 5.94 -4.24 -27.10
C LYS A 142 5.35 -5.36 -26.24
N VAL A 143 5.92 -5.56 -25.07
CA VAL A 143 5.43 -6.49 -24.05
C VAL A 143 5.10 -5.72 -22.78
N ILE A 144 4.01 -6.13 -22.12
CA ILE A 144 3.62 -5.57 -20.82
C ILE A 144 4.29 -6.41 -19.74
N LEU A 145 5.00 -5.77 -18.82
CA LEU A 145 5.61 -6.42 -17.66
C LEU A 145 4.60 -6.43 -16.52
N LEU A 146 4.20 -7.60 -16.05
CA LEU A 146 3.28 -7.73 -14.92
C LEU A 146 4.03 -7.67 -13.60
N ARG A 147 5.17 -8.37 -13.51
CA ARG A 147 6.08 -8.28 -12.36
C ARG A 147 7.49 -8.76 -12.69
N LYS A 148 8.43 -8.35 -11.85
CA LYS A 148 9.80 -8.87 -11.83
C LYS A 148 9.85 -10.12 -10.96
N ILE A 149 10.23 -11.26 -11.54
CA ILE A 149 10.40 -12.50 -10.80
C ILE A 149 11.71 -12.42 -10.01
N ASP A 150 12.78 -12.05 -10.70
CA ASP A 150 14.12 -11.82 -10.17
C ASP A 150 14.92 -10.94 -11.15
N ASN A 151 16.25 -10.90 -11.02
CA ASN A 151 17.12 -10.12 -11.90
C ASN A 151 17.23 -10.67 -13.34
N TYR A 152 16.77 -11.89 -13.57
CA TYR A 152 16.93 -12.62 -14.83
C TYR A 152 15.60 -12.84 -15.54
N TRP A 153 14.46 -12.76 -14.85
CA TRP A 153 13.14 -13.08 -15.38
C TRP A 153 12.08 -12.04 -15.06
N TYR A 154 11.24 -11.75 -16.05
CA TYR A 154 9.94 -11.09 -15.87
C TYR A 154 8.81 -12.09 -16.07
N GLU A 155 7.68 -11.83 -15.42
CA GLU A 155 6.37 -12.29 -15.89
C GLU A 155 5.72 -11.12 -16.63
N GLY A 156 5.15 -11.39 -17.80
CA GLY A 156 4.50 -10.38 -18.60
C GLY A 156 3.44 -10.96 -19.52
N ARG A 157 2.84 -10.09 -20.33
CA ARG A 157 1.82 -10.48 -21.30
C ARG A 157 2.04 -9.87 -22.68
N ALA A 158 1.80 -10.68 -23.70
CA ALA A 158 1.78 -10.28 -25.10
C ALA A 158 0.60 -10.97 -25.80
N ASN A 159 -0.20 -10.22 -26.54
CA ASN A 159 -1.36 -10.74 -27.29
C ASN A 159 -2.33 -11.59 -26.44
N HIS A 160 -2.61 -11.16 -25.21
CA HIS A 160 -3.46 -11.85 -24.21
C HIS A 160 -2.88 -13.17 -23.65
N ILE A 161 -1.65 -13.53 -24.03
CA ILE A 161 -0.93 -14.66 -23.47
C ILE A 161 0.01 -14.13 -22.39
N GLU A 162 -0.02 -14.76 -21.22
CA GLU A 162 0.87 -14.45 -20.11
C GLU A 162 1.92 -15.55 -19.94
N GLY A 163 3.09 -15.18 -19.44
CA GLY A 163 4.16 -16.13 -19.16
C GLY A 163 5.44 -15.42 -18.76
N ILE A 164 6.44 -16.22 -18.38
CA ILE A 164 7.75 -15.69 -18.02
C ILE A 164 8.68 -15.60 -19.22
N PHE A 165 9.61 -14.65 -19.18
CA PHE A 165 10.67 -14.55 -20.18
C PHE A 165 11.93 -13.89 -19.61
N PRO A 166 13.10 -14.12 -20.22
CA PRO A 166 14.34 -13.58 -19.70
C PRO A 166 14.41 -12.05 -19.82
N ALA A 167 14.75 -11.37 -18.74
CA ALA A 167 14.94 -9.92 -18.69
C ALA A 167 15.97 -9.42 -19.72
N ALA A 168 16.97 -10.24 -20.04
CA ALA A 168 18.00 -9.91 -21.02
C ALA A 168 17.44 -9.73 -22.45
N TYR A 169 16.28 -10.32 -22.76
CA TYR A 169 15.68 -10.31 -24.11
C TYR A 169 14.84 -9.07 -24.38
N VAL A 170 14.65 -8.22 -23.38
CA VAL A 170 13.87 -7.00 -23.49
C VAL A 170 14.68 -5.77 -23.07
N GLU A 171 14.25 -4.62 -23.54
CA GLU A 171 14.65 -3.31 -23.05
C GLU A 171 13.50 -2.76 -22.21
N THR A 172 13.70 -2.71 -20.88
CA THR A 172 12.70 -2.18 -19.97
C THR A 172 12.56 -0.67 -20.16
N LEU A 173 11.38 -0.23 -20.57
CA LEU A 173 11.00 1.19 -20.65
C LEU A 173 10.46 1.69 -19.30
N LYS A 174 9.71 0.82 -18.61
CA LYS A 174 9.11 1.06 -17.31
C LYS A 174 9.16 -0.23 -16.49
N GLU A 175 9.72 -0.19 -15.28
CA GLU A 175 9.74 -1.35 -14.38
C GLU A 175 8.34 -1.59 -13.78
N PRO A 176 7.92 -2.86 -13.61
CA PRO A 176 6.69 -3.18 -12.91
C PRO A 176 6.86 -3.03 -11.39
N ALA A 177 5.90 -2.43 -10.69
CA ALA A 177 5.94 -2.22 -9.24
C ALA A 177 5.28 -3.36 -8.42
N GLY A 178 4.52 -4.24 -9.08
CA GLY A 178 3.75 -5.29 -8.42
C GLY A 178 4.61 -6.39 -7.78
N LYS A 179 4.42 -6.63 -6.49
CA LYS A 179 4.71 -7.94 -5.85
C LYS A 179 3.50 -8.86 -6.04
N LYS A 180 3.76 -10.14 -6.28
CA LYS A 180 2.77 -11.20 -6.61
C LYS A 180 1.43 -11.01 -5.87
N LYS A 181 0.33 -10.97 -6.62
CA LYS A 181 -1.01 -11.29 -6.12
C LYS A 181 -0.99 -12.77 -5.74
N GLU A 182 -0.78 -13.09 -4.47
CA GLU A 182 -1.01 -14.45 -3.98
C GLU A 182 -2.51 -14.71 -4.10
N ILE A 183 -2.90 -15.30 -5.23
CA ILE A 183 -4.16 -15.98 -5.36
C ILE A 183 -4.02 -17.20 -4.44
N PHE A 184 -4.51 -17.08 -3.20
CA PHE A 184 -4.82 -18.24 -2.39
C PHE A 184 -5.96 -18.97 -3.12
N ILE A 185 -5.60 -19.94 -3.95
CA ILE A 185 -6.52 -21.00 -4.30
C ILE A 185 -6.78 -21.69 -2.96
N PHE A 186 -7.97 -21.49 -2.41
CA PHE A 186 -8.46 -22.38 -1.37
C PHE A 186 -8.63 -23.73 -2.05
N ASP A 187 -7.64 -24.62 -1.86
CA ASP A 187 -7.85 -26.04 -2.07
C ASP A 187 -8.99 -26.43 -1.12
N ASN A 188 -10.14 -26.66 -1.75
CA ASN A 188 -11.36 -27.07 -1.08
C ASN A 188 -11.27 -28.59 -0.96
N ASP A 189 -10.48 -29.05 0.02
CA ASP A 189 -10.45 -30.46 0.39
C ASP A 189 -11.38 -30.71 1.58
N GLU A 190 -12.18 -31.75 1.35
CA GLU A 190 -13.35 -32.29 2.05
C GLU A 190 -13.11 -32.75 3.51
#